data_AF-A0A366GZF7-F1
#
_entry.id   AF-A0A366GZF7-F1
#
_cell.length_a   1.000
_cell.length_b   1.000
_cell.length_c   1.000
_cell.angle_alpha   90.00
_cell.angle_beta   90.00
_cell.angle_gamma   90.00
#
_symmetry.space_group_name_H-M   'P 1'
#
loop_
_entity.id
_entity.type
_entity.pdbx_description
1 polymer ?
#
loop_
_entity_poly.entity_id
_entity_poly.type
_entity_poly.pdbx_seq_one_letter_code
_entity_poly.pdbx_strand_id
1 'polypeptide(L)'
;MTEKSRSDDCHAAINLALKNYLGEAYVEPARKTIKSGDYRKIGRLQIDQGVIALVQACKLSGGSVADMDLYKLVRIYLWDKDARAAMNRIVEAKDLI
;
A
#
# COMPACT_ATOMS: atom_id res chain seq x y z
N MET A 1 2.14 20.70 17.79
CA MET A 1 2.03 19.36 17.19
C MET A 1 3.00 19.28 16.02
N THR A 2 3.88 18.28 15.96
CA THR A 2 4.89 18.18 14.91
C THR A 2 4.34 17.42 13.70
N GLU A 3 4.97 17.52 12.54
CA GLU A 3 4.59 16.73 11.36
C GLU A 3 4.71 15.22 11.62
N LYS A 4 5.77 14.82 12.34
CA LYS A 4 5.97 13.44 12.79
C LYS A 4 4.80 12.95 13.66
N SER A 5 4.37 13.74 14.65
CA SER A 5 3.27 13.32 15.53
C SER A 5 1.96 13.14 14.75
N ARG A 6 1.69 14.01 13.76
CA ARG A 6 0.51 13.85 12.87
C ARG A 6 0.60 12.56 12.05
N SER A 7 1.76 12.23 11.50
CA SER A 7 1.94 11.00 10.74
C SER A 7 1.76 9.76 11.62
N ASP A 8 2.23 9.79 12.86
CA ASP A 8 2.08 8.68 13.81
C ASP A 8 0.60 8.50 14.19
N ASP A 9 -0.13 9.59 14.43
CA ASP A 9 -1.57 9.58 14.73
C ASP A 9 -2.39 9.01 13.55
N CYS A 10 -2.08 9.44 12.31
CA CYS A 10 -2.72 8.91 11.11
C CYS A 10 -2.46 7.40 10.95
N HIS A 11 -1.22 6.94 11.14
CA HIS A 11 -0.91 5.51 11.10
C HIS A 11 -1.67 4.72 12.16
N ALA A 12 -1.78 5.24 13.39
CA ALA A 12 -2.53 4.58 14.44
C ALA A 12 -4.02 4.45 14.08
N ALA A 13 -4.62 5.52 13.55
CA ALA A 13 -6.03 5.54 13.14
C ALA A 13 -6.31 4.54 12.01
N ILE A 14 -5.44 4.49 10.99
CA ILE A 14 -5.57 3.53 9.87
C ILE A 14 -5.49 2.09 10.38
N ASN A 15 -4.50 1.77 11.22
CA ASN A 15 -4.35 0.41 11.73
C ASN A 15 -5.50 -0.01 12.64
N LEU A 16 -6.04 0.90 13.46
CA LEU A 16 -7.24 0.64 14.25
C LEU A 16 -8.45 0.33 13.36
N ALA A 17 -8.66 1.12 12.30
CA ALA A 17 -9.74 0.89 11.34
C ALA A 17 -9.58 -0.45 10.62
N LEU A 18 -8.36 -0.78 10.15
CA LEU A 18 -8.06 -2.05 9.52
C LEU A 18 -8.29 -3.24 10.45
N LYS A 19 -7.87 -3.13 11.72
CA LYS A 19 -8.09 -4.16 12.73
C LYS A 19 -9.58 -4.43 12.95
N ASN A 20 -10.39 -3.37 13.03
CA ASN A 20 -11.84 -3.50 13.18
C ASN A 20 -12.50 -4.10 11.93
N TYR A 21 -12.00 -3.77 10.74
CA TYR A 21 -12.54 -4.26 9.47
C TYR A 21 -12.19 -5.73 9.20
N LEU A 22 -10.95 -6.14 9.49
CA LEU A 22 -10.41 -7.46 9.13
C LEU A 22 -10.55 -8.51 10.21
N GLY A 23 -10.73 -8.12 11.48
CA GLY A 23 -10.83 -9.06 12.60
C GLY A 23 -9.61 -9.98 12.68
N GLU A 24 -9.84 -11.29 12.62
CA GLU A 24 -8.80 -12.32 12.70
C GLU A 24 -7.80 -12.29 11.52
N ALA A 25 -8.17 -11.71 10.39
CA ALA A 25 -7.29 -11.58 9.22
C ALA A 25 -6.30 -10.41 9.33
N TYR A 26 -6.41 -9.60 10.39
CA TYR A 26 -5.49 -8.49 10.63
C TYR A 26 -4.09 -8.98 11.03
N VAL A 27 -3.09 -8.40 10.41
CA VAL A 27 -1.67 -8.56 10.70
C VAL A 27 -1.06 -7.24 11.14
N GLU A 28 -0.21 -7.28 12.16
CA GLU A 28 0.44 -6.09 12.68
C GLU A 28 1.34 -5.43 11.61
N PRO A 29 1.35 -4.08 11.53
CA PRO A 29 2.23 -3.36 10.63
C PRO A 29 3.69 -3.53 11.06
N ALA A 30 4.60 -3.25 10.13
CA ALA A 30 6.02 -3.23 10.45
C ALA A 30 6.32 -2.14 11.49
N ARG A 31 7.03 -2.51 12.57
CA ARG A 31 7.43 -1.59 13.65
C ARG A 31 8.40 -0.49 13.20
N LYS A 32 8.98 -0.62 12.02
CA LYS A 32 9.95 0.32 11.44
C LYS A 32 9.57 0.58 9.99
N THR A 33 9.87 1.78 9.52
CA THR A 33 9.76 2.13 8.10
C THR A 33 10.56 1.14 7.26
N ILE A 34 9.89 0.54 6.27
CA ILE A 34 10.52 -0.40 5.35
C ILE A 34 11.20 0.40 4.24
N LYS A 35 12.50 0.17 4.08
CA LYS A 35 13.30 0.80 3.01
C LYS A 35 13.12 0.05 1.69
N SER A 36 13.52 0.69 0.60
CA SER A 36 13.49 0.11 -0.75
C SER A 36 14.28 -1.18 -0.93
N GLY A 37 15.23 -1.50 -0.04
CA GLY A 37 15.91 -2.81 -0.03
C GLY A 37 15.17 -3.90 0.73
N ASP A 38 14.22 -3.52 1.59
CA ASP A 38 13.62 -4.39 2.59
C ASP A 38 12.17 -4.77 2.27
N TYR A 39 11.58 -4.28 1.18
CA TYR A 39 10.18 -4.56 0.85
C TYR A 39 9.88 -6.06 0.68
N ARG A 40 10.90 -6.89 0.42
CA ARG A 40 10.75 -8.36 0.36
C ARG A 40 10.34 -8.98 1.69
N LYS A 41 10.49 -8.23 2.79
CA LYS A 41 10.03 -8.60 4.13
C LYS A 41 8.54 -8.36 4.35
N ILE A 42 7.86 -7.68 3.42
CA ILE A 42 6.43 -7.43 3.49
C ILE A 42 5.69 -8.69 3.07
N GLY A 43 4.82 -9.19 3.95
CA GLY A 43 3.97 -10.34 3.66
C GLY A 43 2.79 -10.00 2.73
N ARG A 44 2.20 -11.04 2.14
CA ARG A 44 0.96 -10.96 1.35
C ARG A 44 -0.13 -10.15 2.07
N LEU A 45 -0.45 -10.54 3.30
CA LEU A 45 -1.53 -9.95 4.09
C LEU A 45 -1.26 -8.48 4.46
N GLN A 46 0.01 -8.11 4.66
CA GLN A 46 0.39 -6.71 4.90
C GLN A 46 0.17 -5.85 3.65
N ILE A 47 0.38 -6.40 2.45
CA ILE A 47 0.06 -5.72 1.19
C ILE A 47 -1.45 -5.62 1.00
N ASP A 48 -2.18 -6.70 1.25
CA ASP A 48 -3.65 -6.70 1.16
C ASP A 48 -4.23 -5.58 2.06
N GLN A 49 -3.74 -5.46 3.29
CA GLN A 49 -4.12 -4.38 4.22
C GLN A 49 -3.85 -2.98 3.67
N GLY A 50 -2.68 -2.75 3.06
CA GLY A 50 -2.35 -1.47 2.44
C GLY A 50 -3.27 -1.14 1.27
N VAL A 51 -3.61 -2.14 0.44
CA VAL A 51 -4.55 -1.98 -0.67
C VAL A 51 -5.96 -1.69 -0.16
N ILE A 52 -6.43 -2.40 0.87
CA ILE A 52 -7.73 -2.14 1.51
C ILE A 52 -7.78 -0.72 2.06
N ALA A 53 -6.73 -0.27 2.76
CA ALA A 53 -6.66 1.09 3.28
C ALA A 53 -6.78 2.13 2.14
N LEU A 54 -6.08 1.92 1.02
CA LEU A 54 -6.15 2.80 -0.15
C LEU A 54 -7.56 2.81 -0.77
N VAL A 55 -8.15 1.64 -1.00
CA VAL A 55 -9.49 1.49 -1.58
C VAL A 55 -10.53 2.21 -0.73
N GLN A 56 -10.46 2.04 0.60
CA GLN A 56 -11.38 2.69 1.53
C GLN A 56 -11.17 4.20 1.58
N ALA A 57 -9.91 4.67 1.67
CA ALA A 57 -9.59 6.09 1.73
C ALA A 57 -10.02 6.85 0.47
N CYS A 58 -9.88 6.21 -0.69
CA CYS A 58 -10.28 6.79 -1.98
C CYS A 58 -11.73 6.50 -2.36
N LYS A 59 -12.51 5.81 -1.51
CA LYS A 59 -13.88 5.35 -1.79
C LYS A 59 -14.00 4.66 -3.16
N LEU A 60 -13.03 3.83 -3.52
CA LEU A 60 -13.06 3.10 -4.78
C LEU A 60 -14.16 2.06 -4.74
N SER A 61 -14.99 2.03 -5.79
CA SER A 61 -16.06 1.04 -5.93
C SER A 61 -15.54 -0.26 -6.52
N GLY A 62 -16.35 -1.33 -6.41
CA GLY A 62 -16.04 -2.62 -7.04
C GLY A 62 -15.76 -2.51 -8.54
N GLY A 63 -16.38 -1.58 -9.27
CA GLY A 63 -16.07 -1.34 -10.68
C GLY A 63 -14.66 -0.78 -10.88
N SER A 64 -14.31 0.28 -10.16
CA SER A 64 -12.99 0.93 -10.24
C SER A 64 -11.84 0.02 -9.81
N VAL A 65 -12.11 -0.93 -8.91
CA VAL A 65 -11.13 -1.94 -8.46
C VAL A 65 -11.13 -3.18 -9.35
N ALA A 66 -12.26 -3.59 -9.93
CA ALA A 66 -12.30 -4.76 -10.82
C ALA A 66 -11.54 -4.50 -12.14
N ASP A 67 -11.54 -3.26 -12.63
CA ASP A 67 -10.78 -2.86 -13.82
C ASP A 67 -9.26 -2.91 -13.58
N MET A 68 -8.80 -2.94 -12.32
CA MET A 68 -7.38 -3.02 -11.97
C MET A 68 -7.14 -3.95 -10.76
N ASP A 69 -6.45 -5.07 -10.98
CA ASP A 69 -5.98 -5.93 -9.88
C ASP A 69 -4.84 -5.23 -9.08
N LEU A 70 -5.22 -4.26 -8.25
CA LEU A 70 -4.34 -3.40 -7.45
C LEU A 70 -3.40 -4.24 -6.59
N TYR A 71 -3.92 -5.32 -6.03
CA TYR A 71 -3.12 -6.23 -5.26
C TYR A 71 -1.98 -6.83 -6.10
N LYS A 72 -2.31 -7.42 -7.26
CA LYS A 72 -1.32 -8.03 -8.13
C LYS A 72 -0.33 -7.00 -8.65
N LEU A 73 -0.79 -5.80 -9.00
CA LEU A 73 0.06 -4.70 -9.47
C LEU A 73 1.07 -4.27 -8.40
N VAL A 74 0.63 -4.04 -7.16
CA VAL A 74 1.54 -3.71 -6.05
C VAL A 74 2.52 -4.85 -5.81
N ARG A 75 2.05 -6.10 -5.85
CA ARG A 75 2.94 -7.26 -5.70
C ARG A 75 4.00 -7.33 -6.80
N ILE A 76 3.61 -7.14 -8.06
CA ILE A 76 4.54 -7.13 -9.19
C ILE A 76 5.55 -5.99 -9.02
N TYR A 77 5.08 -4.78 -8.70
CA TYR A 77 5.96 -3.62 -8.50
C TYR A 77 7.01 -3.84 -7.41
N LEU A 78 6.65 -4.55 -6.34
CA LEU A 78 7.59 -4.89 -5.30
C LEU A 78 8.56 -5.97 -5.77
N TRP A 79 8.09 -7.16 -6.17
CA TRP A 79 8.98 -8.31 -6.37
C TRP A 79 9.70 -8.37 -7.72
N ASP A 80 9.12 -7.82 -8.78
CA ASP A 80 9.69 -7.85 -10.13
C ASP A 80 10.44 -6.55 -10.41
N LYS A 81 11.77 -6.67 -10.48
CA LYS A 81 12.65 -5.52 -10.70
C LYS A 81 12.46 -4.92 -12.09
N ASP A 82 12.22 -5.75 -13.10
CA ASP A 82 12.10 -5.31 -14.49
C ASP A 82 10.74 -4.67 -14.71
N ALA A 83 9.67 -5.26 -14.16
CA ALA A 83 8.35 -4.66 -14.18
C ALA A 83 8.32 -3.31 -13.45
N ARG A 84 8.98 -3.21 -12.29
CA ARG A 84 9.14 -1.92 -11.58
C ARG A 84 9.88 -0.89 -12.43
N ALA A 85 10.98 -1.27 -13.06
CA ALA A 85 11.72 -0.37 -13.93
C ALA A 85 10.87 0.11 -15.11
N ALA A 86 10.09 -0.78 -15.73
CA ALA A 86 9.16 -0.43 -16.80
C ALA A 86 8.06 0.53 -16.32
N MET A 87 7.46 0.27 -15.15
CA MET A 87 6.45 1.15 -14.56
C MET A 87 7.01 2.55 -14.23
N ASN A 88 8.19 2.63 -13.63
CA ASN A 88 8.82 3.91 -13.30
C ASN A 88 9.11 4.74 -14.56
N ARG A 89 9.56 4.11 -15.65
CA ARG A 89 9.76 4.81 -16.93
C ARG A 89 8.48 5.43 -17.48
N ILE A 90 7.33 4.76 -17.31
CA ILE A 90 6.03 5.29 -17.74
C ILE A 90 5.66 6.52 -16.91
N VAL A 91 5.89 6.49 -15.60
CA VAL A 91 5.62 7.63 -14.71
C VAL A 91 6.53 8.80 -15.05
N GLU A 92 7.83 8.57 -15.14
CA GLU A 92 8.83 9.59 -15.52
C GLU A 92 8.55 10.20 -16.90
N ALA A 93 8.04 9.40 -17.84
CA ALA A 93 7.64 9.89 -19.16
C ALA A 93 6.33 10.70 -19.14
N LYS A 94 5.47 10.49 -18.14
CA LYS A 94 4.20 11.23 -17.97
C LYS A 94 4.37 12.53 -17.20
N ASP A 95 5.41 12.69 -16.40
CA ASP A 95 5.79 13.96 -15.76
C ASP A 95 6.31 15.02 -16.76
N LEU A 96 6.20 14.75 -18.07
CA LEU A 96 6.51 15.66 -19.19
C LEU A 96 5.25 16.17 -19.92
N ILE A 97 4.04 15.94 -19.38
CA ILE A 97 2.76 16.43 -19.95
C ILE A 97 2.09 17.38 -18.96
#